data_AF-D6SN31-F1
#
_entry.id   AF-D6SN31-F1
#
_cell.length_a   1.000
_cell.length_b   1.000
_cell.length_c   1.000
_cell.angle_alpha   90.00
_cell.angle_beta   90.00
_cell.angle_gamma   90.00
#
_symmetry.space_group_name_H-M   'P 1'
#
loop_
_entity.id
_entity.type
_entity.pdbx_description
1 polymer ?
#
loop_
_entity_poly.entity_id
_entity_poly.type
_entity_poly.pdbx_seq_one_letter_code
_entity_poly.pdbx_strand_id
1 'polypeptide(L)'
;MLQAINQGKSNFYKRYVGHREKGERVSEEDELTSLILGPLELIPGHLSAIFWGTLLSEFKIPSVPSNFPEKAEIAFWKSRKNFMTGKPIEPDIVVDLKWPSGESFLLLIEMKWHSPLSGKDQLQIQWTEFLSEEERSKALHLFIAPETSEASKARRARDVWSGRLLAISWFDILCILQDKIRKRDPVYEPLMPWMTQVVALLDKLGIRPFRGFKNLKLPEYSISKESKHLFWNGFIGFTYLAQPALITTNDQIFFNNKE
;
A
#
# COMPACT_ATOMS: atom_id res chain seq x y z
N MET A 1 3.35 6.58 14.37
CA MET A 1 2.77 7.06 15.66
C MET A 1 3.12 8.52 15.97
N LEU A 2 4.41 8.93 15.99
CA LEU A 2 4.78 10.31 16.36
C LEU A 2 4.08 11.38 15.51
N GLN A 3 4.02 11.18 14.18
CA GLN A 3 3.33 12.15 13.32
C GLN A 3 1.83 12.19 13.59
N ALA A 4 1.19 11.03 13.82
CA ALA A 4 -0.23 10.99 14.18
C ALA A 4 -0.52 11.76 15.47
N ILE A 5 0.38 11.70 16.46
CA ILE A 5 0.26 12.47 17.71
C ILE A 5 0.49 13.96 17.45
N ASN A 6 1.57 14.33 16.75
CA ASN A 6 1.92 15.73 16.46
C ASN A 6 0.80 16.45 15.70
N GLN A 7 0.09 15.74 14.82
CA GLN A 7 -0.97 16.30 13.99
C GLN A 7 -2.37 16.15 14.61
N GLY A 8 -2.45 15.73 15.89
CA GLY A 8 -3.71 15.56 16.60
C GLY A 8 -4.63 14.46 16.04
N LYS A 9 -4.08 13.57 15.22
CA LYS A 9 -4.79 12.45 14.58
C LYS A 9 -4.95 11.27 15.52
N SER A 10 -4.03 11.08 16.47
CA SER A 10 -4.11 10.04 17.50
C SER A 10 -4.15 10.62 18.92
N ASN A 11 -5.02 10.04 19.76
CA ASN A 11 -5.07 10.28 21.20
C ASN A 11 -4.49 9.12 22.02
N PHE A 12 -3.92 8.09 21.39
CA PHE A 12 -3.53 6.85 22.08
C PHE A 12 -2.41 7.08 23.10
N TYR A 13 -1.59 8.13 22.94
CA TYR A 13 -0.63 8.55 23.98
C TYR A 13 -1.29 8.78 25.34
N LYS A 14 -2.55 9.25 25.37
CA LYS A 14 -3.32 9.46 26.61
C LYS A 14 -3.57 8.16 27.38
N ARG A 15 -3.59 7.00 26.71
CA ARG A 15 -3.66 5.68 27.34
C ARG A 15 -2.39 5.34 28.12
N TYR A 16 -1.23 5.77 27.64
CA TYR A 16 0.05 5.65 28.34
C TYR A 16 0.21 6.67 29.48
N VAL A 17 -0.59 7.73 29.49
CA VAL A 17 -0.68 8.75 30.55
C VAL A 17 -1.84 8.45 31.54
N GLY A 18 -2.49 7.28 31.42
CA GLY A 18 -3.48 6.81 32.40
C GLY A 18 -4.92 7.32 32.19
N HIS A 19 -5.23 7.95 31.05
CA HIS A 19 -6.62 8.24 30.67
C HIS A 19 -7.18 7.09 29.82
N ARG A 20 -8.27 6.47 30.27
CA ARG A 20 -9.06 5.51 29.48
C ARG A 20 -10.51 5.97 29.49
N GLU A 21 -11.01 6.48 28.37
CA GLU A 21 -12.44 6.83 28.23
C GLU A 21 -13.21 5.79 27.40
N LYS A 22 -14.47 5.56 27.77
CA LYS A 22 -15.42 4.77 26.98
C LYS A 22 -15.85 5.59 25.76
N GLY A 23 -15.60 5.07 24.56
CA GLY A 23 -16.06 5.68 23.30
C GLY A 23 -15.00 6.42 22.48
N GLU A 24 -13.70 6.23 22.76
CA GLU A 24 -12.64 6.81 21.94
C GLU A 24 -12.76 6.41 20.47
N ARG A 25 -12.76 7.42 19.59
CA ARG A 25 -12.60 7.23 18.15
C ARG A 25 -11.20 6.66 17.92
N VAL A 26 -11.17 5.46 17.35
CA VAL A 26 -9.95 4.69 17.19
C VAL A 26 -9.18 5.22 15.96
N SER A 27 -8.08 5.91 16.21
CA SER A 27 -7.16 6.47 15.19
C SER A 27 -6.19 5.42 14.62
N GLU A 28 -6.58 4.15 14.61
CA GLU A 28 -5.72 3.03 14.22
C GLU A 28 -5.14 3.20 12.81
N GLU A 29 -5.93 3.71 11.86
CA GLU A 29 -5.47 3.91 10.49
C GLU A 29 -4.35 4.96 10.41
N ASP A 30 -4.54 6.12 11.05
CA ASP A 30 -3.55 7.20 11.09
C ASP A 30 -2.26 6.77 11.81
N GLU A 31 -2.39 5.96 12.85
CA GLU A 31 -1.25 5.42 13.59
C GLU A 31 -0.45 4.43 12.77
N LEU A 32 -1.12 3.50 12.09
CA LEU A 32 -0.50 2.52 11.19
C LEU A 32 0.19 3.21 10.02
N THR A 33 -0.48 4.17 9.39
CA THR A 33 0.09 5.08 8.38
C THR A 33 1.39 5.70 8.87
N SER A 34 1.36 6.33 10.04
CA SER A 34 2.53 6.98 10.62
C SER A 34 3.59 5.99 11.12
N LEU A 35 3.22 4.76 11.45
CA LEU A 35 4.17 3.72 11.87
C LEU A 35 4.95 3.17 10.67
N ILE A 36 4.28 2.97 9.54
CA ILE A 36 4.89 2.43 8.32
C ILE A 36 5.68 3.49 7.57
N LEU A 37 5.07 4.66 7.32
CA LEU A 37 5.64 5.67 6.45
C LEU A 37 6.30 6.82 7.21
N GLY A 38 5.96 7.02 8.49
CA GLY A 38 6.58 8.09 9.30
C GLY A 38 8.11 8.03 9.36
N PRO A 39 8.75 6.84 9.45
CA PRO A 39 10.21 6.75 9.37
C PRO A 39 10.79 7.33 8.08
N LEU A 40 10.08 7.27 6.94
CA LEU A 40 10.56 7.79 5.66
C LEU A 40 10.71 9.32 5.65
N GLU A 41 9.99 10.04 6.51
CA GLU A 41 10.13 11.49 6.69
C GLU A 41 11.33 11.84 7.57
N LEU A 42 11.74 10.92 8.46
CA LEU A 42 12.81 11.14 9.43
C LEU A 42 14.21 10.75 8.91
N ILE A 43 14.28 9.97 7.83
CA ILE A 43 15.53 9.60 7.16
C ILE A 43 15.93 10.66 6.12
N PRO A 44 17.21 10.70 5.68
CA PRO A 44 17.63 11.56 4.59
C PRO A 44 16.74 11.43 3.35
N GLY A 45 16.33 12.58 2.78
CA GLY A 45 15.36 12.63 1.69
C GLY A 45 15.76 11.84 0.43
N HIS A 46 17.05 11.65 0.18
CA HIS A 46 17.52 10.79 -0.93
C HIS A 46 17.25 9.31 -0.68
N LEU A 47 17.32 8.83 0.57
CA LEU A 47 16.96 7.45 0.90
C LEU A 47 15.44 7.23 0.77
N SER A 48 14.64 8.21 1.19
CA SER A 48 13.20 8.19 0.97
C SER A 48 12.84 8.18 -0.53
N ALA A 49 13.58 8.95 -1.34
CA ALA A 49 13.43 8.98 -2.80
C ALA A 49 13.67 7.60 -3.44
N ILE A 50 14.64 6.82 -2.95
CA ILE A 50 14.88 5.45 -3.44
C ILE A 50 13.62 4.59 -3.31
N PHE A 51 12.94 4.62 -2.16
CA PHE A 51 11.71 3.85 -1.98
C PHE A 51 10.61 4.28 -2.96
N TRP A 52 10.33 5.58 -3.05
CA TRP A 52 9.26 6.08 -3.93
C TRP A 52 9.59 5.86 -5.41
N GLY A 53 10.83 6.10 -5.83
CA GLY A 53 11.30 5.79 -7.19
C GLY A 53 11.17 4.31 -7.52
N THR A 54 11.49 3.44 -6.57
CA THR A 54 11.32 1.99 -6.72
C THR A 54 9.86 1.64 -6.95
N LEU A 55 8.98 2.13 -6.07
CA LEU A 55 7.54 1.92 -6.19
C LEU A 55 7.04 2.33 -7.59
N LEU A 56 7.36 3.54 -8.03
CA LEU A 56 6.93 4.06 -9.34
C LEU A 56 7.50 3.26 -10.51
N SER A 57 8.75 2.79 -10.41
CA SER A 57 9.41 1.99 -11.45
C SER A 57 8.76 0.61 -11.65
N GLU A 58 8.32 -0.04 -10.57
CA GLU A 58 7.67 -1.36 -10.62
C GLU A 58 6.32 -1.29 -11.35
N PHE A 59 5.62 -0.16 -11.26
CA PHE A 59 4.31 0.06 -11.91
C PHE A 59 4.39 0.73 -13.29
N LYS A 60 5.58 1.10 -13.78
CA LYS A 60 5.84 1.64 -15.13
C LYS A 60 4.88 2.76 -15.57
N ILE A 61 4.68 3.76 -14.71
CA ILE A 61 3.72 4.85 -14.97
C ILE A 61 4.28 5.80 -16.04
N PRO A 62 3.63 5.96 -17.21
CA PRO A 62 4.20 6.72 -18.34
C PRO A 62 4.45 8.20 -18.07
N SER A 63 3.70 8.81 -17.13
CA SER A 63 3.82 10.23 -16.81
C SER A 63 4.93 10.55 -15.83
N VAL A 64 5.59 9.53 -15.25
CA VAL A 64 6.68 9.71 -14.29
C VAL A 64 8.01 9.77 -15.04
N PRO A 65 8.94 10.69 -14.70
CA PRO A 65 10.25 10.70 -15.31
C PRO A 65 10.98 9.35 -15.15
N SER A 66 11.71 8.92 -16.18
CA SER A 66 12.29 7.56 -16.24
C SER A 66 13.46 7.31 -15.29
N ASN A 67 14.13 8.38 -14.84
CA ASN A 67 15.24 8.29 -13.88
C ASN A 67 14.71 8.19 -12.44
N PHE A 68 15.58 7.81 -11.49
CA PHE A 68 15.21 7.85 -10.08
C PHE A 68 15.20 9.29 -9.55
N PRO A 69 14.23 9.66 -8.68
CA PRO A 69 14.26 10.92 -7.98
C PRO A 69 15.47 10.98 -7.03
N GLU A 70 16.07 12.15 -6.90
CA GLU A 70 17.22 12.39 -6.01
C GLU A 70 16.76 12.70 -4.58
N LYS A 71 15.58 13.30 -4.43
CA LYS A 71 15.07 13.75 -3.12
C LYS A 71 13.57 13.55 -3.04
N ALA A 72 13.10 13.14 -1.86
CA ALA A 72 11.69 13.13 -1.48
C ALA A 72 11.47 13.99 -0.24
N GLU A 73 10.43 14.83 -0.28
CA GLU A 73 9.94 15.61 0.85
C GLU A 73 8.51 15.13 1.18
N ILE A 74 8.31 14.61 2.38
CA ILE A 74 7.05 14.00 2.82
C ILE A 74 6.32 14.97 3.74
N ALA A 75 5.02 15.15 3.53
CA ALA A 75 4.13 15.88 4.42
C ALA A 75 2.89 15.06 4.74
N PHE A 76 2.71 14.70 6.00
CA PHE A 76 1.53 13.98 6.49
C PHE A 76 0.36 14.94 6.75
N TRP A 77 -0.85 14.50 6.39
CA TRP A 77 -2.12 15.21 6.63
C TRP A 77 -2.07 16.69 6.29
N LYS A 78 -1.38 17.04 5.19
CA LYS A 78 -1.32 18.41 4.70
C LYS A 78 -2.74 18.83 4.32
N SER A 79 -3.30 19.80 5.02
CA SER A 79 -4.67 20.26 4.77
C SER A 79 -4.70 21.51 3.90
N ARG A 80 -5.61 21.55 2.91
CA ARG A 80 -5.92 22.75 2.12
C ARG A 80 -7.42 23.03 2.20
N LYS A 81 -7.81 24.31 2.20
CA LYS A 81 -9.23 24.67 2.19
C LYS A 81 -9.79 24.55 0.78
N ASN A 82 -10.92 23.88 0.66
CA ASN A 82 -11.76 23.94 -0.52
C ASN A 82 -12.25 25.38 -0.73
N PHE A 83 -11.98 25.97 -1.89
CA PHE A 83 -12.37 27.35 -2.19
C PHE A 83 -13.89 27.57 -2.21
N MET A 84 -14.66 26.57 -2.62
CA MET A 84 -16.11 26.66 -2.75
C MET A 84 -16.84 26.38 -1.43
N THR A 85 -16.41 25.36 -0.69
CA THR A 85 -17.12 24.89 0.51
C THR A 85 -16.49 25.34 1.82
N GLY A 86 -15.25 25.85 1.78
CA GLY A 86 -14.46 26.21 2.97
C GLY A 86 -14.00 25.01 3.81
N LYS A 87 -14.42 23.78 3.46
CA LYS A 87 -14.06 22.56 4.19
C LYS A 87 -12.60 22.18 3.93
N PRO A 88 -11.90 21.63 4.93
CA PRO A 88 -10.56 21.09 4.72
C PRO A 88 -10.62 19.87 3.81
N ILE A 89 -9.69 19.81 2.87
CA ILE A 89 -9.37 18.62 2.07
C ILE A 89 -7.99 18.17 2.52
N GLU A 90 -7.89 16.89 2.86
CA GLU A 90 -6.70 16.34 3.47
C GLU A 90 -6.46 14.94 2.89
N PRO A 91 -5.37 14.72 2.14
CA PRO A 91 -4.81 13.40 1.88
C PRO A 91 -4.03 12.92 3.11
N ASP A 92 -3.82 11.62 3.23
CA ASP A 92 -2.98 11.07 4.30
C ASP A 92 -1.52 11.53 4.15
N ILE A 93 -0.99 11.51 2.92
CA ILE A 93 0.39 11.92 2.62
C ILE A 93 0.48 12.68 1.30
N VAL A 94 1.34 13.70 1.28
CA VAL A 94 1.86 14.33 0.06
C VAL A 94 3.37 14.09 0.00
N VAL A 95 3.88 13.64 -1.15
CA VAL A 95 5.32 13.49 -1.39
C VAL A 95 5.73 14.37 -2.57
N ASP A 96 6.64 15.30 -2.35
CA ASP A 96 7.28 16.06 -3.43
C ASP A 96 8.61 15.37 -3.80
N LEU A 97 8.65 14.80 -4.99
CA LEU A 97 9.83 14.14 -5.56
C LEU A 97 10.56 15.10 -6.48
N LYS A 98 11.88 15.19 -6.35
CA LYS A 98 12.74 16.06 -7.16
C LYS A 98 13.80 15.24 -7.89
N TRP A 99 13.95 15.50 -9.18
CA TRP A 99 14.94 14.85 -10.05
C TRP A 99 16.19 15.71 -10.21
N PRO A 100 17.34 15.10 -10.58
CA PRO A 100 18.57 15.83 -10.89
C PRO A 100 18.42 16.88 -12.01
N SER A 101 17.45 16.68 -12.92
CA SER A 101 17.12 17.62 -14.00
C SER A 101 16.43 18.91 -13.51
N GLY A 102 16.04 18.97 -12.23
CA GLY A 102 15.23 20.05 -11.66
C GLY A 102 13.72 19.83 -11.82
N GLU A 103 13.30 18.75 -12.46
CA GLU A 103 11.89 18.36 -12.54
C GLU A 103 11.36 17.96 -11.16
N SER A 104 10.11 18.32 -10.87
CA SER A 104 9.40 17.88 -9.67
C SER A 104 8.14 17.12 -10.04
N PHE A 105 7.79 16.16 -9.18
CA PHE A 105 6.61 15.32 -9.35
C PHE A 105 5.96 15.03 -8.01
N LEU A 106 4.64 15.21 -7.92
CA LEU A 106 3.90 15.12 -6.67
C LEU A 106 3.17 13.78 -6.56
N LEU A 107 3.32 13.09 -5.44
CA LEU A 107 2.48 11.96 -5.07
C LEU A 107 1.44 12.42 -4.07
N LEU A 108 0.16 12.27 -4.43
CA LEU A 108 -0.98 12.50 -3.55
C LEU A 108 -1.47 11.13 -3.09
N ILE A 109 -1.37 10.83 -1.80
CA ILE A 109 -1.54 9.46 -1.29
C ILE A 109 -2.68 9.41 -0.30
N GLU A 110 -3.64 8.53 -0.56
CA GLU A 110 -4.70 8.12 0.35
C GLU A 110 -4.50 6.64 0.72
N MET A 111 -4.61 6.33 2.01
CA MET A 111 -4.48 4.99 2.56
C MET A 111 -5.77 4.53 3.22
N LYS A 112 -6.02 3.22 3.13
CA LYS A 112 -7.05 2.54 3.89
C LYS A 112 -6.52 1.25 4.49
N TRP A 113 -7.10 0.85 5.61
CA TRP A 113 -6.83 -0.43 6.25
C TRP A 113 -8.10 -1.26 6.29
N HIS A 114 -9.12 -0.78 6.98
CA HIS A 114 -10.38 -1.52 7.16
C HIS A 114 -11.62 -0.63 7.01
N SER A 115 -11.45 0.69 6.93
CA SER A 115 -12.53 1.64 6.79
C SER A 115 -12.86 1.90 5.32
N PRO A 116 -14.13 2.14 4.98
CA PRO A 116 -14.47 2.72 3.68
C PRO A 116 -13.90 4.15 3.56
N LEU A 117 -13.88 4.69 2.35
CA LEU A 117 -13.60 6.12 2.14
C LEU A 117 -14.57 6.99 2.97
N SER A 118 -14.07 8.10 3.50
CA SER A 118 -14.83 9.02 4.36
C SER A 118 -15.98 9.70 3.62
N GLY A 119 -15.98 9.65 2.28
CA GLY A 119 -17.06 10.08 1.42
C GLY A 119 -16.94 9.44 0.04
N LYS A 120 -18.05 9.39 -0.70
CA LYS A 120 -18.13 8.75 -2.03
C LYS A 120 -17.17 9.37 -3.06
N ASP A 121 -16.87 10.66 -2.88
CA ASP A 121 -16.09 11.45 -3.83
C ASP A 121 -14.73 11.90 -3.24
N GLN A 122 -14.27 11.28 -2.15
CA GLN A 122 -13.07 11.75 -1.43
C GLN A 122 -11.84 11.82 -2.35
N LEU A 123 -11.57 10.74 -3.11
CA LEU A 123 -10.42 10.68 -4.01
C LEU A 123 -10.53 11.72 -5.14
N GLN A 124 -11.74 11.93 -5.67
CA GLN A 124 -12.01 12.91 -6.72
C GLN A 124 -11.76 14.32 -6.19
N ILE A 125 -12.31 14.67 -5.02
CA ILE A 125 -12.14 15.98 -4.39
C ILE A 125 -10.66 16.24 -4.09
N GLN A 126 -9.95 15.26 -3.53
CA GLN A 126 -8.50 15.35 -3.34
C GLN A 126 -7.79 15.64 -4.68
N TRP A 127 -8.14 14.97 -5.77
CA TRP A 127 -7.49 15.26 -7.06
C TRP A 127 -7.87 16.64 -7.65
N THR A 128 -9.15 16.98 -7.68
CA THR A 128 -9.64 18.16 -8.41
C THR A 128 -9.55 19.45 -7.63
N GLU A 129 -9.50 19.38 -6.30
CA GLU A 129 -9.62 20.56 -5.44
C GLU A 129 -8.47 20.72 -4.44
N PHE A 130 -7.76 19.66 -4.07
CA PHE A 130 -6.52 19.80 -3.30
C PHE A 130 -5.39 20.31 -4.18
N LEU A 131 -5.25 19.76 -5.40
CA LEU A 131 -4.20 20.11 -6.35
C LEU A 131 -4.62 21.24 -7.28
N SER A 132 -3.70 22.16 -7.56
CA SER A 132 -3.84 23.11 -8.65
C SER A 132 -3.79 22.40 -10.01
N GLU A 133 -4.21 23.08 -11.07
CA GLU A 133 -4.12 22.53 -12.43
C GLU A 133 -2.67 22.23 -12.85
N GLU A 134 -1.74 23.12 -12.49
CA GLU A 134 -0.32 22.91 -12.70
C GLU A 134 0.20 21.70 -11.92
N GLU A 135 -0.15 21.57 -10.63
CA GLU A 135 0.25 20.42 -9.81
C GLU A 135 -0.29 19.10 -10.39
N ARG A 136 -1.55 19.06 -10.84
CA ARG A 136 -2.15 17.86 -11.46
C ARG A 136 -1.37 17.38 -12.69
N SER A 137 -0.82 18.31 -13.50
CA SER A 137 -0.04 17.96 -14.68
C SER A 137 1.25 17.20 -14.35
N LYS A 138 1.75 17.35 -13.12
CA LYS A 138 2.98 16.73 -12.60
C LYS A 138 2.70 15.91 -11.34
N ALA A 139 1.50 15.34 -11.22
CA ALA A 139 1.13 14.52 -10.07
C ALA A 139 0.66 13.13 -10.45
N LEU A 140 0.68 12.24 -9.46
CA LEU A 140 0.04 10.93 -9.45
C LEU A 140 -0.74 10.77 -8.15
N HIS A 141 -1.97 10.27 -8.24
CA HIS A 141 -2.78 9.92 -7.08
C HIS A 141 -2.56 8.43 -6.77
N LEU A 142 -2.02 8.13 -5.60
CA LEU A 142 -1.87 6.78 -5.09
C LEU A 142 -3.00 6.46 -4.11
N PHE A 143 -3.68 5.34 -4.34
CA PHE A 143 -4.58 4.74 -3.37
C PHE A 143 -3.98 3.43 -2.87
N ILE A 144 -3.70 3.33 -1.57
CA ILE A 144 -3.07 2.15 -0.97
C ILE A 144 -4.01 1.51 0.05
N ALA A 145 -4.34 0.23 -0.13
CA ALA A 145 -5.25 -0.48 0.78
C ALA A 145 -5.01 -1.99 0.74
N PRO A 146 -5.56 -2.81 1.66
CA PRO A 146 -5.52 -4.27 1.48
C PRO A 146 -6.28 -4.71 0.23
N GLU A 147 -7.31 -3.96 -0.16
CA GLU A 147 -8.18 -4.22 -1.30
C GLU A 147 -8.44 -2.91 -2.06
N THR A 148 -8.37 -2.93 -3.40
CA THR A 148 -8.35 -1.71 -4.23
C THR A 148 -9.66 -1.41 -4.96
N SER A 149 -10.76 -2.08 -4.62
CA SER A 149 -12.04 -1.89 -5.31
C SER A 149 -12.59 -0.49 -5.15
N GLU A 150 -12.30 0.19 -4.04
CA GLU A 150 -12.75 1.58 -3.82
C GLU A 150 -12.15 2.54 -4.86
N ALA A 151 -10.85 2.43 -5.15
CA ALA A 151 -10.24 3.19 -6.25
C ALA A 151 -10.86 2.83 -7.61
N SER A 152 -11.15 1.55 -7.84
CA SER A 152 -11.80 1.10 -9.08
C SER A 152 -13.24 1.62 -9.20
N LYS A 153 -14.00 1.67 -8.10
CA LYS A 153 -15.34 2.25 -8.02
C LYS A 153 -15.29 3.75 -8.27
N ALA A 154 -14.37 4.46 -7.63
CA ALA A 154 -14.18 5.90 -7.81
C ALA A 154 -13.87 6.25 -9.28
N ARG A 155 -12.94 5.52 -9.91
CA ARG A 155 -12.61 5.67 -11.33
C ARG A 155 -13.81 5.39 -12.24
N ARG A 156 -14.58 4.32 -11.99
CA ARG A 156 -15.78 3.99 -12.77
C ARG A 156 -16.90 5.01 -12.61
N ALA A 157 -17.04 5.60 -11.43
CA ALA A 157 -18.05 6.61 -11.17
C ALA A 157 -17.75 7.90 -11.96
N ARG A 158 -16.50 8.35 -11.94
CA ARG A 158 -16.01 9.48 -12.72
C ARG A 158 -14.50 9.50 -12.76
N ASP A 159 -13.90 9.25 -13.92
CA ASP A 159 -12.45 9.34 -14.09
C ASP A 159 -12.01 10.80 -14.27
N VAL A 160 -11.50 11.39 -13.18
CA VAL A 160 -10.90 12.74 -13.18
C VAL A 160 -9.37 12.72 -13.31
N TRP A 161 -8.77 11.52 -13.29
CA TRP A 161 -7.31 11.35 -13.23
C TRP A 161 -6.68 11.14 -14.60
N SER A 162 -7.45 10.72 -15.60
CA SER A 162 -6.95 10.45 -16.96
C SER A 162 -5.74 9.51 -16.94
N GLY A 163 -5.87 8.38 -16.22
CA GLY A 163 -4.79 7.41 -16.05
C GLY A 163 -3.79 7.70 -14.92
N ARG A 164 -3.96 8.78 -14.15
CA ARG A 164 -3.09 9.16 -13.02
C ARG A 164 -3.60 8.73 -11.64
N LEU A 165 -4.52 7.77 -11.58
CA LEU A 165 -4.88 7.08 -10.33
C LEU A 165 -4.26 5.68 -10.36
N LEU A 166 -3.30 5.46 -9.48
CA LEU A 166 -2.67 4.17 -9.27
C LEU A 166 -3.18 3.56 -7.97
N ALA A 167 -3.85 2.42 -8.08
CA ALA A 167 -4.32 1.66 -6.93
C ALA A 167 -3.33 0.53 -6.64
N ILE A 168 -2.80 0.50 -5.43
CA ILE A 168 -1.75 -0.43 -4.99
C ILE A 168 -2.27 -1.16 -3.76
N SER A 169 -2.09 -2.47 -3.69
CA SER A 169 -2.38 -3.20 -2.47
C SER A 169 -1.21 -3.13 -1.48
N TRP A 170 -1.48 -3.22 -0.18
CA TRP A 170 -0.40 -3.43 0.81
C TRP A 170 0.40 -4.72 0.54
N PHE A 171 -0.23 -5.70 -0.12
CA PHE A 171 0.44 -6.92 -0.56
C PHE A 171 1.44 -6.66 -1.69
N ASP A 172 1.15 -5.75 -2.62
CA ASP A 172 2.10 -5.36 -3.66
C ASP A 172 3.33 -4.69 -3.05
N ILE A 173 3.12 -3.78 -2.09
CA ILE A 173 4.21 -3.14 -1.34
C ILE A 173 5.05 -4.22 -0.63
N LEU A 174 4.40 -5.17 0.04
CA LEU A 174 5.10 -6.30 0.69
C LEU A 174 5.98 -7.07 -0.29
N CYS A 175 5.47 -7.41 -1.47
CA CYS A 175 6.21 -8.13 -2.50
C CYS A 175 7.44 -7.34 -2.98
N ILE A 176 7.29 -6.03 -3.20
CA ILE A 176 8.40 -5.15 -3.59
C ILE A 176 9.48 -5.16 -2.50
N LEU A 177 9.10 -4.92 -1.24
CA LEU A 177 10.06 -4.88 -0.12
C LEU A 177 10.77 -6.23 0.06
N GLN A 178 10.05 -7.34 -0.01
CA GLN A 178 10.63 -8.68 0.10
C GLN A 178 11.61 -8.98 -1.04
N ASP A 179 11.29 -8.57 -2.27
CA ASP A 179 12.20 -8.74 -3.39
C ASP A 179 13.51 -7.96 -3.19
N LYS A 180 13.43 -6.69 -2.74
CA LYS A 180 14.63 -5.87 -2.49
C LYS A 180 15.47 -6.41 -1.33
N ILE A 181 14.84 -6.84 -0.24
CA ILE A 181 15.53 -7.49 0.89
C ILE A 181 16.26 -8.76 0.41
N ARG A 182 15.60 -9.61 -0.37
CA ARG A 182 16.17 -10.87 -0.87
C ARG A 182 17.35 -10.65 -1.79
N LYS A 183 17.26 -9.69 -2.71
CA LYS A 183 18.32 -9.38 -3.68
C LYS A 183 19.56 -8.77 -3.02
N ARG A 184 19.43 -8.20 -1.82
CA ARG A 184 20.52 -7.52 -1.08
C ARG A 184 21.24 -6.47 -1.94
N ASP A 185 20.46 -5.74 -2.72
CA ASP A 185 21.00 -4.67 -3.55
C ASP A 185 21.56 -3.55 -2.64
N PRO A 186 22.86 -3.18 -2.77
CA PRO A 186 23.51 -2.17 -1.94
C PRO A 186 22.79 -0.82 -1.92
N VAL A 187 22.06 -0.47 -2.99
CA VAL A 187 21.26 0.77 -3.05
C VAL A 187 20.24 0.85 -1.91
N TYR A 188 19.73 -0.29 -1.47
CA TYR A 188 18.69 -0.38 -0.43
C TYR A 188 19.23 -0.72 0.96
N GLU A 189 20.54 -0.94 1.10
CA GLU A 189 21.16 -1.31 2.37
C GLU A 189 20.78 -0.35 3.52
N PRO A 190 20.79 0.99 3.33
CA PRO A 190 20.38 1.92 4.37
C PRO A 190 18.89 1.81 4.77
N LEU A 191 18.04 1.29 3.87
CA LEU A 191 16.60 1.11 4.10
C LEU A 191 16.26 -0.24 4.73
N MET A 192 17.19 -1.20 4.76
CA MET A 192 16.94 -2.57 5.24
C MET A 192 16.30 -2.66 6.64
N PRO A 193 16.73 -1.87 7.64
CA PRO A 193 16.09 -1.92 8.96
C PRO A 193 14.62 -1.49 8.93
N TRP A 194 14.29 -0.48 8.11
CA TRP A 194 12.91 -0.02 7.91
C TRP A 194 12.10 -1.06 7.14
N MET A 195 12.61 -1.53 5.99
CA MET A 195 11.90 -2.52 5.16
C MET A 195 11.59 -3.80 5.96
N THR A 196 12.54 -4.29 6.75
CA THR A 196 12.34 -5.50 7.57
C THR A 196 11.24 -5.32 8.62
N GLN A 197 11.18 -4.13 9.25
CA GLN A 197 10.14 -3.81 10.22
C GLN A 197 8.76 -3.70 9.56
N VAL A 198 8.66 -3.06 8.39
CA VAL A 198 7.41 -2.96 7.62
C VAL A 198 6.93 -4.36 7.20
N VAL A 199 7.81 -5.20 6.66
CA VAL A 199 7.49 -6.59 6.30
C VAL A 199 6.96 -7.37 7.50
N ALA A 200 7.64 -7.27 8.65
CA ALA A 200 7.23 -7.96 9.87
C ALA A 200 5.88 -7.43 10.41
N LEU A 201 5.63 -6.13 10.30
CA LEU A 201 4.35 -5.53 10.69
C LEU A 201 3.22 -6.00 9.78
N LEU A 202 3.40 -5.96 8.46
CA LEU A 202 2.40 -6.43 7.50
C LEU A 202 2.05 -7.91 7.72
N ASP A 203 3.04 -8.76 8.02
CA ASP A 203 2.80 -10.17 8.36
C ASP A 203 1.93 -10.33 9.63
N LYS A 204 2.15 -9.49 10.65
CA LYS A 204 1.33 -9.44 11.88
C LYS A 204 -0.09 -8.93 11.62
N LEU A 205 -0.28 -8.05 10.64
CA LEU A 205 -1.58 -7.57 10.18
C LEU A 205 -2.29 -8.56 9.25
N GLY A 206 -1.70 -9.74 9.00
CA GLY A 206 -2.27 -10.77 8.14
C GLY A 206 -2.03 -10.54 6.65
N ILE A 207 -1.32 -9.48 6.26
CA ILE A 207 -0.91 -9.21 4.89
C ILE A 207 0.37 -10.00 4.64
N ARG A 208 0.23 -11.20 4.06
CA ARG A 208 1.34 -12.12 3.81
C ARG A 208 1.03 -13.08 2.67
N PRO A 209 2.06 -13.60 1.97
CA PRO A 209 1.85 -14.62 0.96
C PRO A 209 1.24 -15.88 1.59
N PHE A 210 0.42 -16.59 0.82
CA PHE A 210 -0.06 -17.91 1.23
C PHE A 210 1.13 -18.87 1.35
N ARG A 211 1.40 -19.38 2.56
CA ARG A 211 2.52 -20.29 2.84
C ARG A 211 2.10 -21.77 2.85
N GLY A 212 1.01 -22.10 2.15
CA GLY A 212 0.43 -23.44 2.18
C GLY A 212 -0.25 -23.76 3.51
N PHE A 213 -0.70 -25.01 3.63
CA PHE A 213 -1.33 -25.53 4.83
C PHE A 213 -0.32 -26.31 5.67
N LYS A 214 0.40 -25.63 6.58
CA LYS A 214 1.42 -26.30 7.42
C LYS A 214 0.84 -27.29 8.43
N ASN A 215 -0.42 -27.12 8.81
CA ASN A 215 -1.08 -27.89 9.88
C ASN A 215 -2.30 -28.68 9.40
N LEU A 216 -2.45 -28.90 8.08
CA LEU A 216 -3.47 -29.81 7.59
C LEU A 216 -3.01 -31.23 7.87
N LYS A 217 -3.38 -31.75 9.05
CA LYS A 217 -3.33 -33.19 9.30
C LYS A 217 -4.30 -33.82 8.32
N LEU A 218 -3.79 -34.68 7.43
CA LEU A 218 -4.65 -35.57 6.66
C LEU A 218 -5.54 -36.31 7.68
N PRO A 219 -6.86 -36.35 7.48
CA PRO A 219 -7.69 -37.15 8.36
C PRO A 219 -7.15 -38.57 8.35
N GLU A 220 -6.94 -39.16 9.53
CA GLU A 220 -6.61 -40.56 9.69
C GLU A 220 -7.83 -41.39 9.28
N TYR A 221 -8.09 -41.46 7.98
CA TYR A 221 -9.00 -42.45 7.45
C TYR A 221 -8.30 -43.79 7.59
N SER A 222 -8.69 -44.56 8.59
CA SER A 222 -8.61 -46.01 8.52
C SER A 222 -9.38 -46.42 7.27
N ILE A 223 -8.65 -46.63 6.18
CA ILE A 223 -9.18 -47.29 4.99
C ILE A 223 -9.55 -48.69 5.46
N SER A 224 -10.78 -48.86 5.95
CA SER A 224 -11.40 -50.18 5.91
C SER A 224 -11.32 -50.60 4.44
N LYS A 225 -10.79 -51.79 4.18
CA LYS A 225 -10.57 -52.35 2.83
C LYS A 225 -11.87 -52.53 2.01
N GLU A 226 -12.96 -51.88 2.40
CA GLU A 226 -14.30 -52.05 1.86
C GLU A 226 -14.99 -50.74 1.45
N SER A 227 -14.24 -49.65 1.23
CA SER A 227 -14.83 -48.45 0.62
C SER A 227 -14.98 -48.62 -0.89
N LYS A 228 -16.12 -49.21 -1.31
CA LYS A 228 -16.65 -49.06 -2.67
C LYS A 228 -16.72 -47.57 -3.00
N HIS A 229 -16.00 -47.17 -4.05
CA HIS A 229 -15.96 -45.81 -4.57
C HIS A 229 -17.36 -45.34 -4.95
N LEU A 230 -18.00 -44.52 -4.10
CA LEU A 230 -19.35 -44.06 -4.38
C LEU A 230 -19.43 -42.68 -5.02
N PHE A 231 -18.53 -41.72 -4.76
CA PHE A 231 -18.74 -40.38 -5.34
C PHE A 231 -17.52 -39.52 -5.66
N TRP A 232 -16.26 -39.93 -5.46
CA TRP A 232 -15.13 -39.07 -5.85
C TRP A 232 -13.82 -39.86 -6.01
N ASN A 233 -13.22 -39.79 -7.20
CA ASN A 233 -11.80 -40.10 -7.37
C ASN A 233 -11.02 -38.91 -6.83
N GLY A 234 -10.72 -38.95 -5.53
CA GLY A 234 -9.92 -37.94 -4.87
C GLY A 234 -8.70 -37.56 -5.70
N PHE A 235 -8.54 -36.26 -5.94
CA PHE A 235 -7.37 -35.71 -6.60
C PHE A 235 -6.13 -36.03 -5.75
N ILE A 236 -5.32 -36.99 -6.17
CA ILE A 236 -4.01 -37.32 -5.56
C ILE A 236 -2.94 -36.30 -6.02
N GLY A 237 -3.30 -35.03 -6.12
CA GLY A 237 -2.43 -34.01 -6.75
C GLY A 237 -1.61 -33.17 -5.79
N PHE A 238 -1.65 -33.45 -4.47
CA PHE A 238 -0.82 -32.73 -3.49
C PHE A 238 0.51 -33.42 -3.19
N THR A 239 0.77 -34.62 -3.71
CA THR A 239 2.04 -35.35 -3.49
C THR A 239 3.21 -34.78 -4.29
N TYR A 240 2.95 -33.97 -5.31
CA TYR A 240 3.97 -33.29 -6.12
C TYR A 240 3.68 -31.80 -6.33
N LEU A 241 3.25 -31.09 -5.28
CA LEU A 241 3.45 -29.65 -5.29
C LEU A 241 4.96 -29.40 -5.14
N ALA A 242 5.65 -29.32 -6.28
CA ALA A 242 6.90 -28.58 -6.35
C ALA A 242 6.67 -27.23 -5.66
N GLN A 243 7.68 -26.74 -4.94
CA GLN A 243 7.63 -25.40 -4.36
C GLN A 243 7.07 -24.44 -5.41
N PRO A 244 5.93 -23.77 -5.17
CA PRO A 244 5.38 -22.87 -6.17
C PRO A 244 6.46 -21.83 -6.46
N ALA A 245 6.83 -21.70 -7.73
CA ALA A 245 7.68 -20.60 -8.17
C ALA A 245 7.01 -19.30 -7.70
N LEU A 246 7.79 -18.40 -7.12
CA LEU A 246 7.28 -17.12 -6.64
C LEU A 246 6.72 -16.35 -7.83
N ILE A 247 5.41 -16.12 -7.76
CA ILE A 247 4.63 -15.29 -8.68
C ILE A 247 5.19 -13.87 -8.57
N THR A 248 5.81 -13.39 -9.64
CA THR A 248 6.18 -11.98 -9.80
C THR A 248 4.95 -11.20 -10.28
N THR A 249 4.94 -9.87 -10.11
CA THR A 249 3.84 -8.99 -10.55
C THR A 249 3.57 -9.04 -12.06
N ASN A 250 4.43 -9.72 -12.84
CA ASN A 250 4.26 -9.94 -14.29
C ASN A 250 3.70 -11.33 -14.66
N ASP A 251 3.51 -12.23 -13.70
CA ASP A 251 3.01 -13.57 -13.99
C ASP A 251 1.47 -13.54 -14.09
N GLN A 252 0.96 -13.46 -15.32
CA GLN A 252 -0.46 -13.64 -15.63
C GLN A 252 -0.84 -15.12 -15.42
N ILE A 253 -1.44 -15.44 -14.27
CA ILE A 253 -1.76 -16.83 -13.92
C ILE A 253 -3.19 -17.22 -14.30
N PHE A 254 -4.06 -16.26 -14.57
CA PHE A 254 -5.43 -16.55 -14.99
C PHE A 254 -5.87 -15.53 -16.06
N PHE A 255 -6.36 -16.05 -17.18
CA PHE A 255 -6.95 -15.36 -18.34
C PHE A 255 -5.95 -14.85 -19.41
N ASN A 256 -5.70 -15.74 -20.37
CA ASN A 256 -5.21 -15.38 -21.70
C ASN A 256 -6.44 -15.06 -22.56
N ASN A 257 -6.87 -13.79 -22.60
CA ASN A 257 -7.82 -13.37 -23.63
C ASN A 257 -7.03 -13.12 -24.92
N LYS A 258 -6.89 -14.19 -25.71
CA LYS A 258 -6.60 -14.02 -27.14
C LYS A 258 -7.91 -13.60 -27.80
N GLU A 259 -7.94 -12.37 -28.31
CA GLU A 259 -8.67 -12.05 -29.54
C GLU A 259 -7.78 -12.40 -30.74
#